data_AF-A0A6A8AGC0-F1
#
_entry.id   AF-A0A6A8AGC0-F1
#
_cell.length_a   1.000
_cell.length_b   1.000
_cell.length_c   1.000
_cell.angle_alpha   90.00
_cell.angle_beta   90.00
_cell.angle_gamma   90.00
#
_symmetry.space_group_name_H-M   'P 1'
#
loop_
_entity.id
_entity.type
_entity.pdbx_description
1 polymer ?
#
loop_
_entity_poly.entity_id
_entity_poly.type
_entity_poly.pdbx_seq_one_letter_code
_entity_poly.pdbx_strand_id
1 'polypeptide(L)'
;MKRSKIQSCAISSGHRSSGSVFTCRTRNKPLTGIDKLRPLILLASGLMGLSGVALAAAASHSGDNHLLGSASTMCLAHAPVLLGLYLANTRFRTATLAALILALGTIVFAGDLVARHFLGDRLFPFAAPLGGTLMMLGWLAVAAGALLPVKKA
;
A
#
# COMPACT_ATOMS: atom_id res chain seq x y z
N MET A 1 -24.59 -7.48 -27.50
CA MET A 1 -24.75 -6.03 -27.26
C MET A 1 -23.50 -5.46 -26.57
N LYS A 2 -22.55 -4.92 -27.35
CA LYS A 2 -21.35 -4.20 -26.85
C LYS A 2 -21.67 -2.70 -26.74
N ARG A 3 -21.65 -2.12 -25.54
CA ARG A 3 -21.78 -0.67 -25.34
C ARG A 3 -20.47 0.02 -25.74
N SER A 4 -20.48 0.65 -26.92
CA SER A 4 -19.54 1.67 -27.35
C SER A 4 -19.50 2.81 -26.31
N LYS A 5 -18.32 3.09 -25.73
CA LYS A 5 -18.12 4.17 -24.76
C LYS A 5 -17.45 5.34 -25.48
N ILE A 6 -18.30 6.25 -25.95
CA ILE A 6 -17.98 7.50 -26.64
C ILE A 6 -16.96 8.32 -25.81
N GLN A 7 -15.88 8.73 -26.47
CA GLN A 7 -14.90 9.69 -26.00
C GLN A 7 -15.53 11.09 -25.89
N SER A 8 -15.72 11.61 -24.68
CA SER A 8 -15.83 13.06 -24.49
C SER A 8 -14.43 13.68 -24.62
N CYS A 9 -14.11 14.17 -25.81
CA CYS A 9 -13.22 15.33 -25.96
C CYS A 9 -14.06 16.57 -25.61
N ALA A 10 -13.81 17.19 -24.47
CA ALA A 10 -14.38 18.49 -24.17
C ALA A 10 -13.62 19.54 -24.99
N ILE A 11 -14.27 20.12 -26.00
CA ILE A 11 -13.80 21.30 -26.72
C ILE A 11 -14.09 22.49 -25.81
N SER A 12 -13.09 22.98 -25.09
CA SER A 12 -13.20 24.28 -24.41
C SER A 12 -12.84 25.36 -25.43
N SER A 13 -13.86 26.00 -26.00
CA SER A 13 -13.71 27.17 -26.86
C SER A 13 -13.43 28.40 -26.00
N GLY A 14 -12.16 28.54 -25.59
CA GLY A 14 -11.62 29.74 -24.94
C GLY A 14 -10.83 30.57 -25.96
N HIS A 15 -11.28 31.79 -26.18
CA HIS A 15 -10.66 32.77 -27.08
C HIS A 15 -9.25 33.16 -26.61
N ARG A 16 -8.33 33.32 -27.58
CA ARG A 16 -7.12 34.19 -27.60
C ARG A 16 -5.75 33.48 -27.52
N SER A 17 -5.03 33.61 -28.65
CA SER A 17 -3.56 33.66 -28.82
C SER A 17 -2.70 32.42 -28.49
N SER A 18 -2.01 31.93 -29.53
CA SER A 18 -0.79 31.09 -29.49
C SER A 18 -0.93 29.62 -29.06
N GLY A 19 -0.80 28.71 -30.04
CA GLY A 19 -0.39 27.31 -29.85
C GLY A 19 -1.40 26.37 -29.16
N SER A 20 -2.36 25.85 -29.92
CA SER A 20 -3.28 24.79 -29.46
C SER A 20 -2.55 23.44 -29.33
N VAL A 21 -1.99 23.17 -28.15
CA VAL A 21 -1.49 21.84 -27.79
C VAL A 21 -2.69 20.91 -27.60
N PHE A 22 -2.96 20.07 -28.59
CA PHE A 22 -3.89 18.94 -28.48
C PHE A 22 -3.34 17.92 -27.47
N THR A 23 -3.65 18.09 -26.19
CA THR A 23 -3.40 17.04 -25.20
C THR A 23 -4.53 16.01 -25.29
N CYS A 24 -4.35 15.01 -26.16
CA CYS A 24 -5.13 13.78 -26.09
C CYS A 24 -4.82 13.12 -24.74
N ARG A 25 -5.63 13.42 -23.72
CA ARG A 25 -5.53 12.83 -22.39
C ARG A 25 -5.93 11.36 -22.52
N THR A 26 -4.96 10.50 -22.80
CA THR A 26 -5.12 9.04 -22.70
C THR A 26 -5.57 8.75 -21.28
N ARG A 27 -6.87 8.45 -21.14
CA ARG A 27 -7.50 8.06 -19.88
C ARG A 27 -6.95 6.70 -19.49
N ASN A 28 -5.75 6.65 -18.90
CA ASN A 28 -5.22 5.44 -18.30
C ASN A 28 -6.17 5.05 -17.17
N LYS A 29 -6.94 4.00 -17.42
CA LYS A 29 -8.07 3.53 -16.63
C LYS A 29 -7.78 2.38 -15.63
N PRO A 30 -6.56 1.84 -15.42
CA PRO A 30 -6.47 0.55 -14.74
C PRO A 30 -6.68 0.59 -13.22
N LEU A 31 -6.59 1.75 -12.53
CA LEU A 31 -6.50 1.79 -11.07
C LEU A 31 -7.70 2.40 -10.32
N THR A 32 -8.74 2.86 -11.03
CA THR A 32 -9.91 3.53 -10.41
C THR A 32 -10.72 2.66 -9.44
N GLY A 33 -10.59 1.33 -9.54
CA GLY A 33 -11.22 0.41 -8.57
C GLY A 33 -10.48 0.35 -7.24
N ILE A 34 -9.15 0.41 -7.28
CA ILE A 34 -8.28 0.29 -6.11
C ILE A 34 -8.31 1.59 -5.28
N ASP A 35 -8.56 2.73 -5.90
CA ASP A 35 -8.77 4.02 -5.23
C ASP A 35 -9.90 3.98 -4.18
N LYS A 36 -10.88 3.08 -4.31
CA LYS A 36 -11.94 2.88 -3.29
C LYS A 36 -11.43 2.22 -2.01
N LEU A 37 -10.30 1.50 -2.08
CA LEU A 37 -9.66 0.82 -0.95
C LEU A 37 -8.76 1.77 -0.14
N ARG A 38 -8.75 3.06 -0.45
CA ARG A 38 -7.94 4.05 0.28
C ARG A 38 -8.27 4.17 1.77
N PRO A 39 -9.55 4.20 2.21
CA PRO A 39 -9.87 4.18 3.64
C PRO A 39 -9.34 2.93 4.34
N LEU A 40 -9.29 1.79 3.63
CA LEU A 40 -8.76 0.54 4.16
C LEU A 40 -7.26 0.65 4.46
N ILE A 41 -6.49 1.36 3.63
CA ILE A 41 -5.06 1.60 3.87
C ILE A 41 -4.84 2.43 5.15
N LEU A 42 -5.65 3.47 5.36
CA LEU A 42 -5.57 4.30 6.56
C LEU A 42 -5.95 3.50 7.81
N LEU A 43 -7.00 2.69 7.71
CA LEU A 43 -7.41 1.77 8.77
C LEU A 43 -6.30 0.74 9.07
N ALA A 44 -5.69 0.14 8.05
CA ALA A 44 -4.57 -0.78 8.20
C ALA A 44 -3.35 -0.11 8.85
N SER A 45 -3.03 1.13 8.46
CA SER A 45 -1.96 1.92 9.09
C SER A 45 -2.21 2.10 10.59
N GLY A 46 -3.42 2.49 10.99
CA GLY A 46 -3.79 2.63 12.39
C GLY A 46 -3.74 1.32 13.17
N LEU A 47 -4.28 0.24 12.60
CA LEU A 47 -4.22 -1.10 13.21
C LEU A 47 -2.80 -1.64 13.32
N MET A 48 -1.91 -1.34 12.37
CA MET A 48 -0.50 -1.69 12.46
C MET A 48 0.23 -0.90 13.54
N GLY A 49 -0.07 0.39 13.69
CA GLY A 49 0.45 1.19 14.79
C GLY A 49 0.03 0.64 16.15
N LEU A 50 -1.28 0.38 16.32
CA LEU A 50 -1.84 -0.23 17.53
C LEU A 50 -1.16 -1.57 17.82
N SER A 51 -1.22 -2.50 16.87
CA SER A 51 -0.67 -3.85 17.05
C SER A 51 0.83 -3.83 17.30
N GLY A 52 1.58 -2.95 16.63
CA GLY A 52 3.01 -2.77 16.87
C GLY A 52 3.32 -2.37 18.32
N VAL A 53 2.57 -1.41 18.87
CA VAL A 53 2.72 -1.00 20.28
C VAL A 53 2.28 -2.11 21.24
N ALA A 54 1.16 -2.78 20.96
CA ALA A 54 0.68 -3.89 21.78
C ALA A 54 1.69 -5.05 21.81
N LEU A 55 2.31 -5.36 20.67
CA LEU A 55 3.35 -6.39 20.54
C LEU A 55 4.65 -5.98 21.24
N ALA A 56 5.04 -4.69 21.18
CA ALA A 56 6.18 -4.19 21.94
C ALA A 56 5.95 -4.35 23.45
N ALA A 57 4.75 -3.99 23.93
CA ALA A 57 4.38 -4.20 25.32
C ALA A 57 4.40 -5.70 25.69
N ALA A 58 3.84 -6.57 24.84
CA ALA A 58 3.87 -8.02 25.06
C ALA A 58 5.30 -8.56 25.10
N ALA A 59 6.20 -8.10 24.23
CA ALA A 59 7.62 -8.50 24.23
C ALA A 59 8.31 -8.11 25.55
N SER A 60 8.03 -6.91 26.07
CA SER A 60 8.58 -6.43 27.34
C SER A 60 8.10 -7.23 28.56
N HIS A 61 6.87 -7.75 28.53
CA HIS A 61 6.32 -8.53 29.64
C HIS A 61 6.64 -10.03 29.55
N SER A 62 6.69 -10.59 28.35
CA SER A 62 6.99 -12.02 28.12
C SER A 62 8.47 -12.34 28.10
N GLY A 63 9.34 -11.35 27.84
CA GLY A 63 10.79 -11.56 27.64
C GLY A 63 11.17 -12.04 26.23
N ASP A 64 10.19 -12.43 25.40
CA ASP A 64 10.40 -13.00 24.06
C ASP A 64 10.56 -11.91 22.98
N ASN A 65 11.70 -11.24 23.04
CA ASN A 65 12.05 -10.17 22.10
C ASN A 65 12.32 -10.67 20.66
N HIS A 66 12.63 -11.96 20.48
CA HIS A 66 12.96 -12.49 19.16
C HIS A 66 11.74 -12.51 18.23
N LEU A 67 10.63 -13.12 18.66
CA LEU A 67 9.42 -13.23 17.85
C LEU A 67 8.53 -11.98 17.96
N LEU A 68 8.10 -11.62 19.18
CA LEU A 68 7.19 -10.49 19.38
C LEU A 68 7.86 -9.14 19.07
N GLY A 69 9.15 -8.99 19.38
CA GLY A 69 9.92 -7.80 19.04
C GLY A 69 10.08 -7.64 17.52
N SER A 70 10.38 -8.72 16.79
CA SER A 70 10.43 -8.69 15.33
C SER A 70 9.05 -8.37 14.71
N ALA A 71 7.96 -8.92 15.25
CA ALA A 71 6.61 -8.60 14.77
C ALA A 71 6.26 -7.12 15.04
N SER A 72 6.58 -6.61 16.23
CA SER A 72 6.37 -5.22 16.62
C SER A 72 7.11 -4.24 15.71
N THR A 73 8.42 -4.46 15.51
CA THR A 73 9.26 -3.60 14.67
C THR A 73 8.76 -3.54 13.24
N MET A 74 8.32 -4.67 12.67
CA MET A 74 7.76 -4.70 11.32
C MET A 74 6.43 -3.95 11.22
N CYS A 75 5.52 -4.11 12.20
CA CYS A 75 4.27 -3.35 12.24
C CYS A 75 4.52 -1.84 12.39
N LEU A 76 5.39 -1.42 13.32
CA LEU A 76 5.72 -0.02 13.57
C LEU A 76 6.46 0.62 12.40
N ALA A 77 7.35 -0.12 11.71
CA ALA A 77 8.05 0.39 10.54
C ALA A 77 7.11 0.63 9.36
N HIS A 78 6.10 -0.23 9.16
CA HIS A 78 5.20 -0.14 8.00
C HIS A 78 3.99 0.77 8.24
N ALA A 79 3.57 1.00 9.49
CA ALA A 79 2.48 1.93 9.83
C ALA A 79 2.66 3.35 9.25
N PRO A 80 3.80 4.06 9.45
CA PRO A 80 4.02 5.38 8.89
C PRO A 80 4.22 5.35 7.36
N VAL A 81 4.73 4.24 6.81
CA VAL A 81 4.85 4.04 5.37
C VAL A 81 3.47 4.02 4.72
N LEU A 82 2.53 3.25 5.28
CA LEU A 82 1.14 3.19 4.79
C LEU A 82 0.45 4.55 4.87
N LEU A 83 0.65 5.29 5.96
CA LEU A 83 0.14 6.65 6.10
C LEU A 83 0.76 7.59 5.05
N GLY A 84 2.07 7.52 4.85
CA GLY A 84 2.79 8.29 3.84
C GLY A 84 2.29 8.00 2.42
N LEU A 85 2.07 6.72 2.07
CA LEU A 85 1.52 6.33 0.77
C LEU A 85 0.07 6.80 0.59
N TYR A 86 -0.74 6.81 1.66
CA TYR A 86 -2.10 7.34 1.63
C TYR A 86 -2.12 8.85 1.32
N LEU A 87 -1.19 9.61 1.92
CA LEU A 87 -1.04 11.05 1.69
C LEU A 87 -0.41 11.36 0.32
N ALA A 88 0.57 10.58 -0.11
CA ALA A 88 1.30 10.75 -1.38
C ALA A 88 0.51 10.32 -2.63
N ASN A 89 -0.77 9.98 -2.48
CA ASN A 89 -1.63 9.48 -3.56
C ASN A 89 -1.77 10.44 -4.75
N THR A 90 -1.59 11.74 -4.55
CA THR A 90 -1.62 12.74 -5.64
C THR A 90 -0.35 12.74 -6.49
N ARG A 91 0.74 12.15 -5.99
CA ARG A 91 2.07 12.15 -6.63
C ARG A 91 2.41 10.84 -7.33
N PHE A 92 1.77 9.72 -6.99
CA PHE A 92 2.05 8.39 -7.53
C PHE A 92 0.78 7.56 -7.71
N ARG A 93 0.54 7.06 -8.93
CA ARG A 93 -0.64 6.21 -9.22
C ARG A 93 -0.54 4.80 -8.66
N THR A 94 0.67 4.27 -8.50
CA THR A 94 0.93 2.92 -7.95
C THR A 94 0.88 2.88 -6.42
N ALA A 95 0.73 4.02 -5.75
CA ALA A 95 0.77 4.12 -4.28
C ALA A 95 -0.28 3.24 -3.61
N THR A 96 -1.53 3.21 -4.12
CA THR A 96 -2.59 2.41 -3.52
C THR A 96 -2.32 0.92 -3.62
N LEU A 97 -1.81 0.45 -4.76
CA LEU A 97 -1.46 -0.96 -4.95
C LEU A 97 -0.26 -1.36 -4.07
N ALA A 98 0.79 -0.54 -4.05
CA ALA A 98 1.96 -0.78 -3.21
C ALA A 98 1.60 -0.83 -1.72
N ALA A 99 0.74 0.09 -1.27
CA ALA A 99 0.24 0.12 0.11
C ALA A 99 -0.55 -1.14 0.45
N LEU A 100 -1.42 -1.64 -0.44
CA LEU A 100 -2.16 -2.87 -0.19
C LEU A 100 -1.26 -4.10 -0.10
N ILE A 101 -0.26 -4.20 -0.99
CA ILE A 101 0.71 -5.30 -0.99
C ILE A 101 1.54 -5.29 0.30
N LEU A 102 2.05 -4.11 0.69
CA LEU A 102 2.77 -3.93 1.95
C LEU A 102 1.88 -4.28 3.14
N ALA A 103 0.64 -3.79 3.17
CA ALA A 103 -0.29 -4.06 4.26
C ALA A 103 -0.55 -5.57 4.43
N LEU A 104 -0.81 -6.26 3.32
CA LEU A 104 -1.06 -7.70 3.32
C LEU A 104 0.17 -8.48 3.81
N GLY A 105 1.35 -8.13 3.29
CA GLY A 105 2.62 -8.75 3.68
C GLY A 105 2.91 -8.61 5.18
N THR A 106 2.70 -7.41 5.73
CA THR A 106 2.90 -7.15 7.17
C THR A 106 1.91 -7.89 8.05
N ILE A 107 0.63 -7.96 7.67
CA ILE A 107 -0.38 -8.71 8.43
C ILE A 107 -0.02 -10.21 8.46
N VAL A 108 0.34 -10.78 7.32
CA VAL A 108 0.70 -12.20 7.21
C VAL A 108 1.96 -12.50 8.02
N PHE A 109 3.00 -11.67 7.91
CA PHE A 109 4.25 -11.84 8.65
C PHE A 109 4.03 -11.71 10.17
N ALA A 110 3.44 -10.60 10.61
CA ALA A 110 3.21 -10.36 12.04
C ALA A 110 2.28 -11.42 12.65
N GLY A 111 1.22 -11.80 11.93
CA GLY A 111 0.29 -12.85 12.35
C GLY A 111 0.98 -14.21 12.54
N ASP A 112 1.87 -14.60 11.64
CA ASP A 112 2.64 -15.85 11.76
C ASP A 112 3.62 -15.83 12.94
N LEU A 113 4.27 -14.69 13.22
CA LEU A 113 5.18 -14.57 14.36
C LEU A 113 4.42 -14.62 15.70
N VAL A 114 3.27 -13.95 15.78
CA VAL A 114 2.38 -13.99 16.95
C VAL A 114 1.85 -15.40 17.16
N ALA A 115 1.43 -16.08 16.10
CA ALA A 115 0.96 -17.46 16.16
C ALA A 115 2.03 -18.40 16.71
N ARG A 116 3.28 -18.28 16.23
CA ARG A 116 4.40 -19.09 16.73
C ARG A 116 4.67 -18.87 18.21
N HIS A 117 4.49 -17.65 18.70
CA HIS A 117 4.70 -17.34 20.11
C HIS A 117 3.58 -17.91 20.99
N PHE A 118 2.31 -17.76 20.60
CA PHE A 118 1.18 -18.20 21.44
C PHE A 118 0.76 -19.67 21.24
N LEU A 119 0.87 -20.20 20.03
CA LEU A 119 0.44 -21.57 19.69
C LEU A 119 1.64 -22.54 19.64
N GLY A 120 2.88 -22.03 19.70
CA GLY A 120 4.10 -22.84 19.53
C GLY A 120 4.33 -23.32 18.10
N ASP A 121 3.40 -23.03 17.18
CA ASP A 121 3.38 -23.56 15.82
C ASP A 121 3.09 -22.48 14.77
N ARG A 122 3.41 -22.77 13.51
CA ARG A 122 3.25 -21.81 12.41
C ARG A 122 1.77 -21.67 12.03
N LEU A 123 1.32 -20.45 11.74
CA LEU A 123 -0.09 -20.24 11.31
C LEU A 123 -0.37 -20.94 9.98
N PHE A 124 0.62 -20.98 9.08
CA PHE A 124 0.67 -21.82 7.89
C PHE A 124 2.12 -22.23 7.59
N PRO A 125 2.38 -23.41 6.99
CA PRO A 125 3.69 -23.68 6.40
C PRO A 125 3.97 -22.61 5.32
N PHE A 126 5.09 -21.88 5.47
CA PHE A 126 5.55 -20.77 4.61
C PHE A 126 4.93 -19.38 4.83
N ALA A 127 4.17 -19.13 5.90
CA ALA A 127 3.61 -17.79 6.15
C ALA A 127 4.67 -16.67 6.31
N ALA A 128 5.72 -16.86 7.13
CA ALA A 128 6.80 -15.87 7.24
C ALA A 128 7.53 -15.57 5.90
N PRO A 129 7.95 -16.57 5.10
CA PRO A 129 8.52 -16.31 3.76
C PRO A 129 7.55 -15.59 2.81
N LEU A 130 6.26 -15.93 2.82
CA LEU A 130 5.26 -15.27 1.99
C LEU A 130 5.07 -13.80 2.41
N GLY A 131 4.98 -13.53 3.70
CA GLY A 131 4.87 -12.17 4.24
C GLY A 131 6.07 -11.29 3.85
N GLY A 132 7.29 -11.84 3.97
CA GLY A 132 8.52 -11.15 3.58
C GLY A 132 8.60 -10.86 2.07
N THR A 133 8.25 -11.83 1.22
CA THR A 133 8.25 -11.63 -0.24
C THR A 133 7.21 -10.60 -0.67
N LEU A 134 6.02 -10.58 -0.06
CA LEU A 134 5.02 -9.53 -0.27
C LEU A 134 5.55 -8.15 0.12
N MET A 135 6.22 -8.02 1.27
CA MET A 135 6.83 -6.74 1.65
C MET A 135 7.86 -6.27 0.63
N MET A 136 8.76 -7.18 0.18
CA MET A 136 9.77 -6.87 -0.85
C MET A 136 9.13 -6.39 -2.15
N LEU A 137 8.06 -7.06 -2.62
CA LEU A 137 7.30 -6.67 -3.80
C LEU A 137 6.59 -5.31 -3.61
N GLY A 138 6.07 -5.05 -2.41
CA GLY A 138 5.45 -3.78 -2.05
C GLY A 138 6.45 -2.62 -2.14
N TRP A 139 7.65 -2.78 -1.57
CA TRP A 139 8.73 -1.80 -1.69
C TRP A 139 9.23 -1.64 -3.13
N LEU A 140 9.28 -2.71 -3.91
CA LEU A 140 9.61 -2.65 -5.33
C LEU A 140 8.56 -1.84 -6.12
N ALA A 141 7.28 -2.00 -5.78
CA ALA A 141 6.19 -1.21 -6.37
C ALA A 141 6.27 0.28 -5.98
N VAL A 142 6.73 0.60 -4.76
CA VAL A 142 7.05 1.98 -4.36
C VAL A 142 8.21 2.54 -5.18
N ALA A 143 9.30 1.78 -5.32
CA ALA A 143 10.47 2.18 -6.12
C ALA A 143 10.11 2.39 -7.61
N ALA A 144 9.30 1.50 -8.18
CA ALA A 144 8.75 1.65 -9.52
C ALA A 144 7.88 2.91 -9.64
N GLY A 145 7.15 3.30 -8.59
CA GLY A 145 6.41 4.55 -8.53
C GLY A 145 7.28 5.79 -8.71
N ALA A 146 8.52 5.78 -8.21
CA ALA A 146 9.46 6.89 -8.41
C ALA A 146 9.95 6.98 -9.87
N LEU A 147 10.13 5.84 -10.54
CA LEU A 147 10.57 5.77 -11.94
C LEU A 147 9.45 6.05 -12.95
N LEU A 148 8.19 5.92 -12.53
CA LEU A 148 7.01 6.21 -13.34
C LEU A 148 6.53 7.64 -13.04
N PRO A 149 6.98 8.68 -13.78
CA PRO A 149 6.58 10.04 -13.51
C PRO A 149 5.07 10.22 -13.66
N VAL A 150 4.42 10.70 -12.59
CA VAL A 150 3.12 11.37 -12.75
C VAL A 150 3.37 12.63 -13.54
N LYS A 151 2.98 12.63 -14.83
CA LYS A 151 2.96 13.85 -15.65
C LYS A 151 2.18 14.91 -14.87
N LYS A 152 2.89 15.95 -14.40
CA LYS A 152 2.25 17.18 -13.92
C LYS A 152 1.37 17.68 -15.06
N ALA A 153 0.07 17.84 -14.77
CA ALA A 153 -0.88 18.46 -15.70
C ALA A 153 -0.51 19.92 -15.93
#